data_AF-A0A4Z1B0P3-F1
#
_entry.id   AF-A0A4Z1B0P3-F1
#
_cell.length_a   1.000
_cell.length_b   1.000
_cell.length_c   1.000
_cell.angle_alpha   90.00
_cell.angle_beta   90.00
_cell.angle_gamma   90.00
#
_symmetry.space_group_name_H-M   'P 1'
#
loop_
_entity.id
_entity.type
_entity.pdbx_description
1 polymer ?
#
loop_
_entity_poly.entity_id
_entity_poly.type
_entity_poly.pdbx_seq_one_letter_code
_entity_poly.pdbx_strand_id
1 'polypeptide(L)'
;MKLQKGITGFEAKPVYTTDDLSEILKRIRFPYTKTEVILKPIDSSNFYQVKIKNEKTKQEFYLIINSTYLIFSCIEKNRCFDLKFIEFPIDLITQLKNHVNSSLILLNPKELNKKVDANDLELLGEIELKQINYWKTKTLGEIVFNCFD
;
A
#
# COMPACT_ATOMS: atom_id res chain seq x y z
N MET A 1 -1.40 10.32 -10.76
CA MET A 1 -0.29 9.37 -11.03
C MET A 1 -0.86 8.38 -12.02
N LYS A 2 -0.20 8.16 -13.18
CA LYS A 2 -0.67 7.12 -14.10
C LYS A 2 -0.51 5.74 -13.45
N LEU A 3 -1.62 5.06 -13.23
CA LEU A 3 -1.66 3.73 -12.64
C LEU A 3 -1.25 2.69 -13.68
N GLN A 4 -0.33 1.80 -13.31
CA GLN A 4 0.15 0.73 -14.19
C GLN A 4 -0.79 -0.48 -14.13
N LYS A 5 -0.88 -1.22 -15.24
CA LYS A 5 -1.64 -2.47 -15.30
C LYS A 5 -1.23 -3.43 -14.18
N GLY A 6 -2.21 -3.98 -13.47
CA GLY A 6 -2.01 -4.93 -12.38
C GLY A 6 -1.90 -4.27 -11.01
N ILE A 7 -1.98 -2.94 -10.92
CA ILE A 7 -2.00 -2.21 -9.64
C ILE A 7 -3.10 -2.73 -8.70
N THR A 8 -4.22 -3.18 -9.27
CA THR A 8 -5.37 -3.69 -8.50
C THR A 8 -5.18 -5.12 -8.00
N GLY A 9 -4.11 -5.82 -8.42
CA GLY A 9 -3.86 -7.23 -8.11
C GLY A 9 -4.46 -8.22 -9.11
N PHE A 10 -5.35 -7.77 -10.01
CA PHE A 10 -5.94 -8.63 -11.04
C PHE A 10 -4.97 -8.88 -12.19
N GLU A 11 -4.87 -10.13 -12.63
CA GLU A 11 -4.00 -10.58 -13.74
C GLU A 11 -2.53 -10.16 -13.60
N ALA A 12 -2.08 -9.88 -12.37
CA ALA A 12 -0.77 -9.33 -12.08
C ALA A 12 0.16 -10.39 -11.51
N LYS A 13 1.44 -10.31 -11.88
CA LYS A 13 2.51 -11.01 -11.17
C LYS A 13 3.23 -10.00 -10.29
N PRO A 14 3.39 -10.25 -8.98
CA PRO A 14 4.16 -9.38 -8.11
C PRO A 14 5.56 -9.12 -8.65
N VAL A 15 6.00 -7.85 -8.59
CA VAL A 15 7.37 -7.46 -8.98
C VAL A 15 8.40 -7.74 -7.88
N TYR A 16 7.93 -8.23 -6.73
CA TYR A 16 8.73 -8.57 -5.56
C TYR A 16 8.14 -9.79 -4.84
N THR A 17 8.96 -10.46 -4.04
CA THR A 17 8.59 -11.63 -3.24
C THR A 17 8.34 -11.27 -1.77
N THR A 18 7.73 -12.18 -1.01
CA THR A 18 7.60 -12.00 0.44
C THR A 18 8.93 -11.95 1.18
N ASP A 19 9.98 -12.54 0.61
CA ASP A 19 11.33 -12.49 1.17
C ASP A 19 11.93 -11.10 1.00
N ASP A 20 11.78 -10.49 -0.19
CA ASP A 20 12.18 -9.10 -0.44
C ASP A 20 11.48 -8.15 0.54
N LEU A 21 10.17 -8.33 0.74
CA LEU A 21 9.40 -7.54 1.71
C LEU A 21 9.91 -7.75 3.13
N SER A 22 10.21 -8.99 3.52
CA SER A 22 10.75 -9.32 4.83
C SER A 22 12.12 -8.67 5.07
N GLU A 23 12.98 -8.63 4.05
CA GLU A 23 14.26 -7.94 4.11
C GLU A 23 14.10 -6.43 4.31
N ILE A 24 13.20 -5.79 3.57
CA ILE A 24 12.88 -4.37 3.72
C ILE A 24 12.39 -4.09 5.15
N LEU A 25 11.43 -4.88 5.63
CA LEU A 25 10.82 -4.68 6.95
C LEU A 25 11.82 -4.93 8.10
N LYS A 26 12.76 -5.89 7.97
CA LYS A 26 13.83 -6.13 8.95
C LYS A 26 14.69 -4.89 9.21
N ARG A 27 14.74 -3.95 8.26
CA ARG A 27 15.50 -2.70 8.38
C ARG A 27 14.77 -1.59 9.13
N ILE A 28 13.47 -1.74 9.39
CA ILE A 28 12.77 -0.86 10.32
C ILE A 28 13.37 -1.10 11.72
N ARG A 29 14.02 -0.07 12.26
CA ARG A 29 14.68 -0.02 13.56
C ARG A 29 13.96 0.95 14.51
N PHE A 30 14.48 1.03 15.73
CA PHE A 30 14.08 2.01 16.73
C PHE A 30 13.98 3.43 16.12
N PRO A 31 12.91 4.20 16.41
CA PRO A 31 11.92 3.99 17.45
C PRO A 31 10.77 3.04 17.11
N TYR A 32 10.81 2.37 15.96
CA TYR A 32 9.73 1.49 15.51
C TYR A 32 9.93 0.04 15.91
N THR A 33 8.88 -0.56 16.43
CA THR A 33 8.70 -2.01 16.56
C THR A 33 7.61 -2.45 15.60
N LYS A 34 7.67 -3.71 15.15
CA LYS A 34 6.72 -4.29 14.19
C LYS A 34 6.28 -5.66 14.67
N THR A 35 5.09 -6.09 14.27
CA THR A 35 4.70 -7.50 14.40
C THR A 35 5.57 -8.36 13.49
N GLU A 36 5.93 -9.55 13.95
CA GLU A 36 6.68 -10.52 13.12
C GLU A 36 5.83 -11.06 11.97
N VAL A 37 4.51 -11.11 12.17
CA VAL A 37 3.57 -11.59 11.16
C VAL A 37 3.27 -10.47 10.16
N ILE A 38 3.57 -10.76 8.89
CA ILE A 38 3.07 -10.02 7.74
C ILE A 38 1.75 -10.66 7.32
N LEU A 39 0.65 -9.93 7.41
CA LEU A 39 -0.63 -10.39 6.88
C LEU A 39 -0.57 -10.33 5.36
N LYS A 40 -0.81 -11.47 4.70
CA LYS A 40 -0.84 -11.56 3.24
C LYS A 40 -2.16 -11.02 2.70
N PRO A 41 -2.18 -10.54 1.43
CA PRO A 41 -3.42 -10.31 0.72
C PRO A 41 -4.27 -11.59 0.72
N ILE A 42 -5.56 -11.43 0.98
CA ILE A 42 -6.59 -12.46 0.79
C ILE A 42 -7.29 -12.25 -0.55
N ASP A 43 -8.14 -13.19 -0.98
CA ASP A 43 -8.85 -13.14 -2.27
C ASP A 43 -9.55 -11.80 -2.52
N SER A 44 -10.07 -11.18 -1.46
CA SER A 44 -10.76 -9.88 -1.50
C SER A 44 -9.88 -8.69 -1.10
N SER A 45 -8.55 -8.76 -1.25
CA SER A 45 -7.66 -7.63 -0.96
C SER A 45 -6.36 -7.71 -1.75
N ASN A 46 -5.79 -6.57 -2.13
CA ASN A 46 -4.55 -6.54 -2.92
C ASN A 46 -3.33 -6.01 -2.16
N PHE A 47 -3.26 -6.14 -0.83
CA PHE A 47 -2.15 -5.56 -0.07
C PHE A 47 -1.74 -6.37 1.16
N TYR A 48 -0.44 -6.37 1.42
CA TYR A 48 0.16 -6.88 2.65
C TYR A 48 -0.02 -5.88 3.78
N GLN A 49 0.01 -6.38 5.02
CA GLN A 49 -0.12 -5.52 6.20
C GLN A 49 0.84 -5.91 7.31
N VAL A 50 1.39 -4.90 7.96
CA VAL A 50 2.27 -5.05 9.12
C VAL A 50 1.88 -4.02 10.16
N LYS A 51 1.66 -4.45 11.40
CA LYS A 51 1.40 -3.52 12.50
C LYS A 51 2.72 -2.92 12.98
N ILE A 52 2.78 -1.61 13.05
CA ILE A 52 3.93 -0.82 13.51
C ILE A 52 3.54 -0.08 14.78
N LYS A 53 4.47 -0.01 15.73
CA LYS A 53 4.36 0.79 16.95
C LYS A 53 5.59 1.69 17.08
N ASN A 54 5.35 2.98 17.31
CA ASN A 54 6.40 3.90 17.69
C ASN A 54 6.58 3.87 19.21
N GLU A 55 7.73 3.39 19.68
CA GLU A 55 7.98 3.21 21.12
C GLU A 55 8.14 4.53 21.88
N LYS A 56 8.47 5.63 21.19
CA LYS A 56 8.60 6.96 21.82
C LYS A 56 7.24 7.62 22.02
N THR A 57 6.37 7.57 21.02
CA THR A 57 5.05 8.24 21.06
C THR A 57 3.92 7.32 21.52
N LYS A 58 4.18 6.01 21.59
CA LYS A 58 3.18 4.94 21.80
C LYS A 58 2.08 4.88 20.73
N GLN A 59 2.29 5.56 19.61
CA GLN A 59 1.39 5.49 18.46
C GLN A 59 1.49 4.13 17.79
N GLU A 60 0.34 3.54 17.45
CA GLU A 60 0.23 2.32 16.66
C GLU A 60 -0.47 2.62 15.34
N PHE A 61 -0.02 1.96 14.27
CA PHE A 61 -0.60 2.06 12.94
C PHE A 61 -0.27 0.80 12.12
N TYR A 62 -0.81 0.69 10.93
CA TYR A 62 -0.44 -0.35 9.99
C TYR A 62 0.33 0.25 8.82
N LEU A 63 1.42 -0.41 8.45
CA LEU A 63 2.09 -0.23 7.18
C LEU A 63 1.46 -1.21 6.19
N ILE A 64 0.90 -0.69 5.10
CA ILE A 64 0.31 -1.49 4.03
C ILE A 64 1.17 -1.39 2.77
N ILE A 65 1.25 -2.49 2.04
CA ILE A 65 2.12 -2.63 0.86
C ILE A 65 1.31 -3.27 -0.27
N ASN A 66 1.22 -2.60 -1.43
CA ASN A 66 0.50 -3.12 -2.59
C ASN A 66 1.09 -4.47 -3.02
N SER A 67 0.26 -5.46 -3.34
CA SER A 67 0.71 -6.83 -3.59
C SER A 67 1.51 -6.99 -4.88
N THR A 68 1.39 -6.04 -5.81
CA THR A 68 2.03 -6.11 -7.12
C THR A 68 3.27 -5.24 -7.19
N TYR A 69 3.23 -4.03 -6.63
CA TYR A 69 4.29 -3.03 -6.68
C TYR A 69 4.75 -2.62 -5.28
N LEU A 70 6.01 -2.18 -5.12
CA LEU A 70 6.55 -1.65 -3.85
C LEU A 70 5.98 -0.25 -3.54
N ILE A 71 4.67 -0.17 -3.37
CA ILE A 71 3.93 1.03 -2.99
C ILE A 71 3.46 0.87 -1.55
N PHE A 72 3.90 1.78 -0.69
CA PHE A 72 3.65 1.73 0.73
C PHE A 72 2.76 2.89 1.15
N SER A 73 1.92 2.64 2.15
CA SER A 73 1.16 3.67 2.87
C SER A 73 1.01 3.32 4.35
N CYS A 74 0.66 4.30 5.17
CA CYS A 74 0.25 4.09 6.56
C CYS A 74 -1.26 4.25 6.73
N ILE A 75 -1.88 3.44 7.59
CA ILE A 75 -3.29 3.55 7.98
C ILE A 75 -3.45 3.41 9.50
N GLU A 76 -4.43 4.11 10.09
CA GLU A 76 -4.72 4.02 11.53
C GLU A 76 -5.40 2.70 11.89
N LYS A 77 -6.34 2.25 11.05
CA LYS A 77 -7.13 1.04 11.25
C LYS A 77 -7.25 0.29 9.94
N ASN A 78 -7.13 -1.03 10.02
CA ASN A 78 -7.38 -1.93 8.90
C ASN A 78 -8.87 -2.31 8.85
N ARG A 79 -9.65 -1.58 8.04
CA ARG A 79 -11.00 -2.00 7.65
C ARG A 79 -11.08 -1.92 6.13
N CYS A 80 -11.37 -3.05 5.49
CA CYS A 80 -11.61 -3.07 4.05
C CYS A 80 -12.67 -2.03 3.67
N PHE A 81 -12.41 -1.33 2.56
CA PHE A 81 -13.24 -0.23 2.04
C PHE A 81 -13.36 1.02 2.93
N ASP A 82 -12.64 1.07 4.06
CA ASP A 82 -12.64 2.21 5.00
C ASP A 82 -11.22 2.41 5.56
N LEU A 83 -10.25 2.44 4.64
CA LEU A 83 -8.85 2.66 4.96
C LEU A 83 -8.61 4.11 5.33
N LYS A 84 -8.37 4.37 6.62
CA LYS A 84 -8.02 5.71 7.10
C LYS A 84 -6.52 5.94 7.00
N PHE A 85 -6.10 6.50 5.88
CA PHE A 85 -4.70 6.87 5.62
C PHE A 85 -4.18 7.92 6.60
N ILE A 86 -2.95 7.75 7.06
CA ILE A 86 -2.24 8.70 7.92
C ILE A 86 -0.90 9.09 7.29
N GLU A 87 -0.37 10.24 7.69
CA GLU A 87 0.94 10.71 7.24
C GLU A 87 2.04 9.74 7.69
N PHE A 88 3.00 9.51 6.82
CA PHE A 88 4.19 8.76 7.18
C PHE A 88 5.01 9.53 8.23
N PRO A 89 5.47 8.86 9.29
CA PRO A 89 6.51 9.43 10.14
C PRO A 89 7.80 9.68 9.34
N ILE A 90 8.37 10.89 9.46
CA ILE A 90 9.53 11.33 8.66
C ILE A 90 10.72 10.39 8.81
N ASP A 91 11.01 9.95 10.03
CA ASP A 91 12.11 9.03 10.32
C ASP A 91 11.88 7.61 9.76
N LEU A 92 10.62 7.17 9.64
CA LEU A 92 10.29 5.92 8.96
C LEU A 92 10.52 6.02 7.44
N ILE A 93 10.17 7.17 6.83
CA ILE A 93 10.44 7.43 5.40
C ILE A 93 11.94 7.30 5.11
N THR A 94 12.78 7.93 5.92
CA THR A 94 14.24 7.85 5.76
C THR A 94 14.73 6.41 5.85
N GLN A 95 14.23 5.62 6.81
CA GLN A 95 14.62 4.22 6.94
C GLN A 95 14.23 3.39 5.70
N LEU A 96 13.02 3.58 5.17
CA LEU A 96 12.56 2.83 3.99
C LEU A 96 13.33 3.23 2.71
N LYS A 97 13.53 4.53 2.48
CA LYS A 97 14.21 5.05 1.28
C LYS A 97 15.70 4.74 1.24
N ASN A 98 16.38 4.65 2.38
CA ASN A 98 17.81 4.31 2.43
C ASN A 98 18.11 2.89 1.93
N HIS A 99 17.09 2.03 1.79
CA HIS A 99 17.28 0.62 1.46
C HIS A 99 16.71 0.21 0.11
N VAL A 100 15.71 0.93 -0.40
CA VAL A 100 15.10 0.61 -1.68
C VAL A 100 15.40 1.75 -2.65
N ASN A 101 16.22 1.46 -3.66
CA ASN A 101 16.76 2.47 -4.58
C ASN A 101 15.67 3.30 -5.29
N SER A 102 15.02 2.73 -6.32
CA SER A 102 14.21 3.51 -7.27
C SER A 102 12.76 3.06 -7.40
N SER A 103 12.43 1.85 -6.94
CA SER A 103 11.10 1.26 -7.14
C SER A 103 10.14 1.48 -5.98
N LEU A 104 10.62 2.02 -4.85
CA LEU A 104 9.80 2.30 -3.68
C LEU A 104 9.02 3.59 -3.87
N ILE A 105 7.69 3.48 -3.80
CA ILE A 105 6.78 4.61 -3.80
C ILE A 105 6.14 4.69 -2.41
N LEU A 106 6.25 5.86 -1.77
CA LEU A 106 5.56 6.14 -0.51
C LEU A 106 4.45 7.14 -0.82
N LEU A 107 3.19 6.74 -0.62
CA LEU A 107 2.04 7.60 -0.88
C LEU A 107 1.47 8.10 0.44
N ASN A 108 1.27 9.42 0.53
CA ASN A 108 0.65 10.05 1.69
C ASN A 108 -0.87 10.20 1.51
N PRO A 109 -1.63 10.48 2.60
CA PRO A 109 -3.07 10.70 2.54
C PRO A 109 -3.50 11.71 1.49
N LYS A 110 -2.74 12.78 1.27
CA LYS A 110 -3.04 13.80 0.25
C LYS A 110 -3.10 13.21 -1.16
N GLU A 111 -2.21 12.27 -1.49
CA GLU A 111 -2.16 11.62 -2.79
C GLU A 111 -3.24 10.55 -2.91
N LEU A 112 -3.42 9.76 -1.85
CA LEU A 112 -4.34 8.62 -1.83
C LEU A 112 -5.81 9.05 -1.83
N ASN A 113 -6.14 10.18 -1.19
CA ASN A 113 -7.49 10.72 -1.18
C ASN A 113 -7.82 11.56 -2.43
N LYS A 114 -6.88 11.72 -3.37
CA LYS A 114 -7.15 12.42 -4.63
C LYS A 114 -8.16 11.62 -5.44
N LYS A 115 -9.14 12.31 -6.01
CA LYS A 115 -10.03 11.73 -7.03
C LYS A 115 -9.22 11.30 -8.24
N VAL A 116 -9.56 10.14 -8.77
CA VAL A 116 -8.94 9.59 -9.97
C VAL A 116 -9.62 10.17 -11.21
N ASP A 117 -8.81 10.51 -12.21
CA ASP A 117 -9.31 10.95 -13.52
C ASP A 117 -9.06 9.87 -14.58
N ALA A 118 -9.65 10.05 -15.78
CA ALA A 118 -9.52 9.07 -16.86
C ALA A 118 -8.06 8.86 -17.30
N ASN A 119 -7.21 9.90 -17.18
CA ASN A 119 -5.80 9.81 -17.59
C ASN A 119 -4.99 8.98 -16.59
N ASP A 120 -5.35 9.01 -15.31
CA ASP A 120 -4.74 8.16 -14.28
C ASP A 120 -5.03 6.66 -14.55
N LEU A 121 -6.11 6.32 -15.26
CA LEU A 121 -6.57 4.95 -15.54
C LEU A 121 -6.16 4.40 -16.92
N GLU A 122 -5.53 5.22 -17.77
CA GLU A 122 -5.28 4.93 -19.19
C GLU A 122 -4.53 3.62 -19.45
N LEU A 123 -3.65 3.21 -18.53
CA LEU A 123 -2.79 2.04 -18.69
C LEU A 123 -3.35 0.78 -18.02
N LEU A 124 -4.55 0.84 -17.43
CA LEU A 124 -5.15 -0.30 -16.75
C LEU A 124 -5.73 -1.33 -17.72
N GLY A 125 -5.74 -2.59 -17.30
CA GLY A 125 -6.40 -3.66 -18.04
C GLY A 125 -7.92 -3.57 -18.00
N GLU A 126 -8.59 -4.23 -18.94
CA GLU A 126 -10.06 -4.25 -19.01
C GLU A 126 -10.72 -4.78 -17.73
N ILE A 127 -10.15 -5.82 -17.10
CA ILE A 127 -10.68 -6.40 -15.86
C ILE A 127 -10.58 -5.39 -14.71
N GLU A 128 -9.46 -4.68 -14.60
CA GLU A 128 -9.26 -3.67 -13.56
C GLU A 128 -10.25 -2.52 -13.70
N LEU A 129 -10.45 -2.03 -14.93
CA LEU A 129 -11.43 -0.99 -15.24
C LEU A 129 -12.85 -1.46 -14.92
N LYS A 130 -13.20 -2.71 -15.23
CA LYS A 130 -14.50 -3.30 -14.86
C LYS A 130 -14.69 -3.34 -13.34
N GLN A 131 -13.68 -3.76 -12.58
CA GLN A 131 -13.74 -3.82 -11.13
C GLN A 131 -13.86 -2.43 -10.49
N ILE A 132 -13.06 -1.47 -10.96
CA ILE A 132 -13.14 -0.06 -10.51
C ILE A 132 -14.55 0.51 -10.72
N ASN A 133 -15.15 0.23 -11.88
CA ASN A 133 -16.51 0.69 -12.19
C ASN A 133 -17.57 -0.03 -11.35
N TYR A 134 -17.45 -1.35 -11.17
CA TYR A 134 -18.39 -2.15 -10.38
C TYR A 134 -18.43 -1.69 -8.91
N TRP A 135 -17.26 -1.52 -8.30
CA TRP A 135 -17.10 -1.07 -6.92
C TRP A 135 -17.29 0.45 -6.74
N LYS A 136 -17.52 1.19 -7.83
CA LYS A 136 -17.71 2.66 -7.86
C LYS A 136 -16.58 3.40 -7.14
N THR A 137 -15.37 2.93 -7.35
CA THR A 137 -14.16 3.46 -6.73
C THR A 137 -13.89 4.91 -7.17
N LYS A 138 -13.50 5.78 -6.23
CA LYS A 138 -13.40 7.24 -6.48
C LYS A 138 -12.01 7.78 -6.30
N THR A 139 -11.24 7.21 -5.39
CA THR A 139 -9.95 7.74 -4.94
C THR A 139 -8.81 6.81 -5.31
N LEU A 140 -7.60 7.38 -5.40
CA LEU A 140 -6.39 6.62 -5.72
C LEU A 140 -6.15 5.50 -4.71
N GLY A 141 -6.36 5.78 -3.42
CA GLY A 141 -6.15 4.83 -2.33
C GLY A 141 -7.07 3.62 -2.41
N GLU A 142 -8.33 3.81 -2.79
CA GLU A 142 -9.29 2.71 -2.99
C GLU A 142 -8.93 1.81 -4.19
N ILE A 143 -8.15 2.29 -5.17
CA ILE A 143 -7.67 1.45 -6.30
C ILE A 143 -6.37 0.74 -5.92
N VAL A 144 -5.41 1.49 -5.37
CA VAL A 144 -4.06 0.98 -5.03
C VAL A 144 -4.12 -0.01 -3.88
N PHE A 145 -4.97 0.24 -2.88
CA PHE A 145 -5.19 -0.62 -1.72
C PHE A 145 -6.68 -0.99 -1.67
N ASN A 146 -7.09 -1.85 -2.59
CA ASN A 146 -8.48 -2.24 -2.76
C ASN A 146 -8.82 -3.51 -1.99
N CYS A 147 -10.13 -3.72 -1.85
CA CYS A 147 -10.71 -4.95 -1.35
C CYS A 147 -11.74 -5.57 -2.31
N PHE A 148 -11.46 -5.52 -3.62
CA PHE A 148 -12.41 -6.02 -4.62
C PHE A 148 -12.58 -7.54 -4.51
N ASP A 149 -13.81 -8.03 -4.71
CA ASP A 149 -14.18 -9.45 -4.84
C ASP A 149 -14.19 -9.87 -6.33
#